data_AF-K5X4F0-F1
#
_entry.id   AF-K5X4F0-F1
#
_cell.length_a   1.000
_cell.length_b   1.000
_cell.length_c   1.000
_cell.angle_alpha   90.00
_cell.angle_beta   90.00
_cell.angle_gamma   90.00
#
_symmetry.space_group_name_H-M   'P 1'
#
loop_
_entity.id
_entity.type
_entity.pdbx_description
1 polymer ?
#
loop_
_entity_poly.entity_id
_entity_poly.type
_entity_poly.pdbx_seq_one_letter_code
_entity_poly.pdbx_strand_id
1 'polypeptide(L)' 'CMQRVLSLQEDFQNEKPLLQLIIEQAGHKCLFLPKYHCELNPIEMVWAQTKQR' A
#
# COMPACT_ATOMS: atom_id res chain seq x y z
N CYS A 1 -11.74 17.96 -6.18
CA CYS A 1 -12.68 17.30 -7.12
C CYS A 1 -13.52 16.26 -6.36
N MET A 2 -14.60 15.77 -6.97
CA MET A 2 -15.56 14.82 -6.37
C MET A 2 -14.92 13.56 -5.74
N GLN A 3 -13.83 13.05 -6.32
CA GLN A 3 -13.14 11.86 -5.82
C GLN A 3 -12.61 12.04 -4.39
N ARG A 4 -12.05 13.21 -4.05
CA ARG A 4 -11.57 13.51 -2.69
C ARG A 4 -12.73 13.60 -1.70
N VAL A 5 -13.88 14.12 -2.14
CA VAL A 5 -15.06 14.25 -1.27
C VAL A 5 -15.66 12.87 -0.97
N LEU A 6 -15.76 12.01 -1.99
CA LEU A 6 -16.19 10.63 -1.84
C LEU A 6 -15.24 9.82 -0.95
N SER A 7 -13.92 9.95 -1.14
CA SER A 7 -12.95 9.23 -0.32
C SER A 7 -13.00 9.60 1.15
N LEU A 8 -13.55 10.77 1.50
CA LEU A 8 -13.67 11.25 2.89
C LEU A 8 -14.99 10.85 3.55
N GLN A 9 -15.92 10.24 2.82
CA GLN A 9 -17.15 9.71 3.41
C GLN A 9 -16.83 8.51 4.32
N GLU A 10 -17.67 8.30 5.33
CA GLU A 10 -17.44 7.34 6.40
C GLU A 10 -17.45 5.88 5.91
N ASP A 11 -18.33 5.55 4.96
CA ASP A 11 -18.40 4.24 4.31
C ASP A 11 -17.11 3.90 3.57
N PHE A 12 -16.52 4.86 2.84
CA PHE A 12 -15.26 4.66 2.13
C PHE A 12 -14.05 4.62 3.07
N GLN A 13 -14.03 5.39 4.16
CA GLN A 13 -12.91 5.41 5.11
C GLN A 13 -12.84 4.13 5.96
N ASN A 14 -14.00 3.55 6.27
CA ASN A 14 -14.07 2.36 7.13
C ASN A 14 -13.99 1.03 6.35
N GLU A 15 -14.13 1.06 5.02
CA GLU A 15 -13.96 -0.13 4.19
C GLU A 15 -12.48 -0.48 3.97
N LYS A 16 -12.15 -1.76 4.11
CA LYS A 16 -10.85 -2.27 3.70
C LYS A 16 -10.78 -2.37 2.17
N PRO A 17 -9.67 -1.94 1.53
CA PRO A 17 -9.48 -2.15 0.10
C PRO A 17 -9.57 -3.63 -0.27
N LEU A 18 -10.16 -3.95 -1.42
CA LEU A 18 -10.27 -5.33 -1.93
C LEU A 18 -8.94 -6.08 -1.92
N LEU A 19 -7.85 -5.40 -2.28
CA LEU A 19 -6.51 -5.99 -2.27
C LEU A 19 -6.07 -6.41 -0.86
N GLN A 20 -6.35 -5.59 0.15
CA GLN A 20 -6.05 -5.93 1.54
C GLN A 20 -6.83 -7.17 1.96
N LEU A 21 -8.11 -7.28 1.59
CA LEU A 21 -8.93 -8.46 1.89
C LEU A 21 -8.35 -9.73 1.28
N ILE A 22 -7.96 -9.69 0.00
CA ILE A 22 -7.38 -10.86 -0.69
C ILE A 22 -6.08 -11.30 -0.03
N ILE A 23 -5.19 -10.36 0.32
CA ILE A 23 -3.91 -10.63 0.96
C ILE A 23 -4.12 -11.23 2.36
N GLU A 24 -5.03 -10.64 3.16
CA GLU A 24 -5.34 -11.13 4.50
C GLU A 24 -6.02 -12.51 4.46
N GLN A 25 -6.90 -12.78 3.49
CA GLN A 25 -7.51 -14.10 3.27
C GLN A 25 -6.48 -15.17 2.91
N ALA A 26 -5.41 -14.80 2.22
CA ALA A 26 -4.28 -15.69 1.95
C ALA A 26 -3.36 -15.91 3.18
N GLY A 27 -3.65 -15.29 4.33
CA GLY A 27 -2.86 -15.41 5.56
C GLY A 27 -1.64 -14.47 5.60
N HIS A 28 -1.57 -13.47 4.72
CA HIS A 28 -0.47 -12.51 4.65
C HIS A 28 -0.85 -11.16 5.27
N LYS A 29 0.17 -10.35 5.58
CA LYS A 29 -0.03 -8.96 6.05
C LYS A 29 0.11 -7.99 4.88
N CYS A 30 -0.89 -7.13 4.67
CA CYS A 30 -0.82 -6.05 3.70
C CYS A 30 -0.18 -4.80 4.35
N LEU A 31 0.96 -4.34 3.82
CA LEU A 31 1.66 -3.15 4.31
C LEU A 31 1.45 -1.99 3.34
N PHE A 32 0.93 -0.87 3.86
CA PHE A 32 0.81 0.38 3.11
C PHE A 32 1.98 1.30 3.46
N LEU A 33 2.81 1.61 2.46
CA LEU A 33 3.99 2.46 2.64
C LEU A 33 3.69 3.91 2.22
N PRO A 34 4.35 4.90 2.84
CA PRO A 34 4.24 6.29 2.42
C PRO A 34 4.67 6.48 0.95
N LYS A 35 3.94 7.33 0.22
CA LYS A 35 4.28 7.66 -1.17
C LYS A 35 5.58 8.45 -1.21
N TYR A 36 6.44 8.15 -2.20
CA TYR A 36 7.72 8.83 -2.45
C TYR A 36 8.79 8.65 -1.37
N HIS A 37 8.65 7.63 -0.52
CA HIS A 37 9.65 7.23 0.48
C HIS A 37 10.23 5.85 0.13
N CYS A 38 11.07 5.80 -0.91
CA CYS A 38 11.65 4.54 -1.39
C CYS A 38 12.60 3.89 -0.37
N GLU A 39 13.19 4.67 0.53
CA GLU A 39 14.01 4.22 1.65
C GLU A 39 13.24 3.33 2.63
N LEU A 40 11.91 3.42 2.65
CA LEU A 40 11.04 2.60 3.49
C LEU A 40 10.51 1.35 2.78
N ASN A 41 10.80 1.18 1.48
CA ASN A 41 10.37 0.02 0.71
C ASN A 41 11.50 -1.03 0.62
N PRO A 42 11.38 -2.18 1.32
CA PRO A 42 12.43 -3.21 1.31
C PRO A 42 12.75 -3.75 -0.09
N ILE A 43 11.77 -3.78 -0.99
CA ILE A 43 11.96 -4.28 -2.36
C ILE A 43 12.93 -3.38 -3.13
N GLU A 44 12.79 -2.06 -2.99
CA GLU A 44 13.68 -1.09 -3.63
C GLU A 44 15.11 -1.19 -3.08
N MET A 45 15.27 -1.43 -1.78
CA MET A 45 16.59 -1.64 -1.17
C MET A 45 17.31 -2.85 -1.78
N VAL A 46 16.61 -3.97 -1.93
CA VAL A 46 17.18 -5.20 -2.54
C VAL A 46 17.50 -4.99 -4.02
N TRP A 47 16.64 -4.28 -4.76
CA TRP A 47 16.89 -3.95 -6.16
C TRP A 47 18.10 -3.04 -6.35
N ALA A 48 18.25 -2.00 -5.52
CA ALA A 48 19.41 -1.11 -5.57
C ALA A 48 20.72 -1.89 -5.33
N GLN A 49 20.74 -2.77 -4.33
CA GLN A 49 21.89 -3.63 -4.04
C GLN A 49 22.21 -4.59 -5.20
N THR A 50 21.17 -5.15 -5.83
CA THR A 50 21.35 -6.09 -6.95
C THR A 50 21.91 -5.40 -8.18
N LYS A 51 21.51 -4.16 -8.48
CA LYS A 51 22.04 -3.39 -9.62
C LYS A 51 23.48 -2.89 -9.42
N GLN A 52 23.94 -2.80 -8.18
CA GLN A 52 25.32 -2.42 -7.84
C GLN A 52 26.30 -3.60 -7.92
N ARG A 53 25.79 -4.83 -8.05
CA ARG A 53 26.57 -6.04 -8.30
C ARG A 53 26.66 -6.29 -9.80
#